data_AF-A0A967HNG0-F1
#
_entry.id   AF-A0A967HNG0-F1
#
_cell.length_a   1.000
_cell.length_b   1.000
_cell.length_c   1.000
_cell.angle_alpha   90.00
_cell.angle_beta   90.00
_cell.angle_gamma   90.00
#
_symmetry.space_group_name_H-M   'P 1'
#
loop_
_entity.id
_entity.type
_entity.pdbx_description
1 polymer ?
#
loop_
_entity_poly.entity_id
_entity_poly.type
_entity_poly.pdbx_seq_one_letter_code
_entity_poly.pdbx_strand_id
1 'polypeptide(L)'
;MSQRRPDTGQRGGPDARARSPQHGDPGELTALRSALLRLSTRIAEAKDENEVCQAVVEGLHHPSFEFDAVGLYLAGTSTFDPQLRASAGQLDGGEDGRAQL
;
A
#
# COMPACT_ATOMS: atom_id res chain seq x y z
N MET A 1 -34.37 -0.56 39.38
CA MET A 1 -35.48 -0.58 38.41
C MET A 1 -35.24 0.54 37.40
N SER A 2 -35.39 0.24 36.09
CA SER A 2 -35.27 1.12 34.91
C SER A 2 -33.85 1.52 34.51
N GLN A 3 -33.10 0.72 33.74
CA GLN A 3 -33.17 0.52 32.27
C GLN A 3 -33.11 1.81 31.44
N ARG A 4 -31.97 2.05 30.78
CA ARG A 4 -31.90 2.67 29.45
C ARG A 4 -31.06 1.77 28.54
N ARG A 5 -31.65 1.51 27.38
CA ARG A 5 -31.18 0.62 26.30
C ARG A 5 -30.03 1.25 25.49
N PRO A 6 -29.27 0.44 24.75
CA PRO A 6 -28.06 0.86 24.03
C PRO A 6 -28.42 1.67 22.77
N ASP A 7 -27.69 2.77 22.56
CA ASP A 7 -27.81 3.58 21.35
C ASP A 7 -26.79 3.10 20.31
N THR A 8 -27.36 2.43 19.30
CA THR A 8 -27.08 2.54 17.87
C THR A 8 -25.62 2.62 17.44
N GLY A 9 -25.19 1.55 16.76
CA GLY A 9 -23.92 1.50 16.07
C GLY A 9 -23.75 2.62 15.04
N GLN A 10 -22.56 3.21 15.05
CA GLN A 10 -21.98 3.78 13.85
C GLN A 10 -20.79 2.91 13.45
N ARG A 11 -21.07 2.00 12.50
CA ARG A 11 -20.08 1.47 11.58
C ARG A 11 -19.62 2.63 10.70
N GLY A 12 -18.50 3.24 11.06
CA GLY A 12 -17.73 4.10 10.17
C GLY A 12 -16.42 3.41 9.81
N GLY A 13 -16.51 2.23 9.17
CA GLY A 13 -15.33 1.72 8.48
C GLY A 13 -15.02 2.71 7.35
N PRO A 14 -13.77 3.18 7.17
CA PRO A 14 -13.44 3.86 5.96
C PRO A 14 -13.70 2.87 4.83
N ASP A 15 -14.72 3.20 4.03
CA ASP A 15 -15.01 2.65 2.72
C ASP A 15 -13.73 2.84 1.89
N ALA A 16 -12.74 1.96 2.09
CA ALA A 16 -11.70 1.64 1.12
C ALA A 16 -12.39 0.86 -0.01
N ARG A 17 -13.41 1.49 -0.60
CA ARG A 17 -13.81 1.21 -1.96
C ARG A 17 -12.58 1.58 -2.75
N ALA A 18 -11.79 0.55 -3.06
CA ALA A 18 -10.96 0.52 -4.23
C ALA A 18 -11.77 1.22 -5.31
N ARG A 19 -11.43 2.49 -5.57
CA ARG A 19 -12.09 3.27 -6.61
C ARG A 19 -11.74 2.51 -7.86
N SER A 20 -12.72 1.78 -8.40
CA SER A 20 -12.58 1.14 -9.69
C SER A 20 -12.09 2.21 -10.66
N PRO A 21 -10.96 2.00 -11.36
CA PRO A 21 -10.40 3.01 -12.23
C PRO A 21 -11.46 3.37 -13.27
N GLN A 22 -11.98 4.60 -13.17
CA GLN A 22 -12.96 5.13 -14.09
C GLN A 22 -12.22 5.37 -15.40
N HIS A 23 -12.37 4.45 -16.36
CA HIS A 23 -11.91 4.50 -17.76
C HIS A 23 -11.03 5.72 -18.07
N GLY A 24 -9.74 5.57 -17.75
CA GLY A 24 -8.75 6.64 -17.73
C GLY A 24 -8.49 7.24 -19.10
N ASP A 25 -8.09 8.50 -19.06
CA ASP A 25 -7.62 9.22 -20.24
C ASP A 25 -6.53 8.39 -20.95
N PRO A 26 -6.49 8.35 -22.29
CA PRO A 26 -5.44 7.61 -23.02
C PRO A 26 -4.01 7.98 -22.59
N GLY A 27 -3.81 9.22 -22.13
CA GLY A 27 -2.57 9.70 -21.54
C GLY A 27 -2.25 9.04 -20.19
N GLU A 28 -3.25 8.86 -19.33
CA GLU A 28 -3.11 8.20 -18.02
C GLU A 28 -2.75 6.72 -18.19
N LEU A 29 -3.42 6.02 -19.13
CA LEU A 29 -3.10 4.61 -19.43
C LEU A 29 -1.68 4.46 -19.99
N THR A 30 -1.22 5.42 -20.80
CA THR A 30 0.15 5.43 -21.34
C THR A 30 1.18 5.70 -20.24
N ALA A 31 0.88 6.62 -19.33
CA ALA A 31 1.72 6.91 -18.17
C ALA A 31 1.81 5.71 -17.22
N LEU A 32 0.68 5.05 -16.94
CA LEU A 32 0.62 3.84 -16.11
C LEU A 32 1.44 2.70 -16.72
N ARG A 33 1.27 2.41 -18.02
CA ARG A 33 2.06 1.39 -18.72
C ARG A 33 3.57 1.68 -18.65
N SER A 34 3.94 2.95 -18.85
CA SER A 34 5.34 3.38 -18.76
C SER A 34 5.90 3.22 -17.34
N ALA A 35 5.10 3.55 -16.32
CA ALA A 35 5.46 3.38 -14.92
C ALA A 35 5.65 1.90 -14.56
N LEU A 36 4.73 1.03 -15.01
CA LEU A 36 4.83 -0.42 -14.81
C LEU A 36 6.06 -1.03 -15.49
N LEU A 37 6.37 -0.62 -16.72
CA LEU A 37 7.57 -1.09 -17.43
C LEU A 37 8.84 -0.70 -16.68
N ARG A 38 8.94 0.57 -16.24
CA ARG A 38 10.09 1.05 -15.45
C ARG A 38 10.22 0.32 -14.12
N LEU A 39 9.10 0.05 -13.45
CA LEU A 39 9.09 -0.73 -12.21
C LEU A 39 9.60 -2.16 -12.47
N SER A 40 9.08 -2.83 -13.50
CA SER A 40 9.52 -4.17 -13.89
C SER A 40 11.02 -4.24 -14.18
N THR A 41 11.55 -3.27 -14.94
CA THR A 41 12.99 -3.17 -15.21
C THR A 41 13.80 -3.02 -13.92
N ARG A 42 13.41 -2.11 -13.02
CA ARG A 42 14.12 -1.91 -11.74
C ARG A 42 14.11 -3.15 -10.85
N ILE A 43 13.00 -3.88 -10.80
CA ILE A 43 12.91 -5.14 -10.05
C ILE A 43 13.84 -6.19 -10.67
N ALA A 44 13.87 -6.29 -12.01
CA ALA A 44 14.73 -7.25 -12.70
C ALA A 44 16.23 -6.96 -12.55
N GLU A 45 16.60 -5.69 -12.38
CA GLU A 45 17.99 -5.25 -12.18
C GLU A 45 18.46 -5.34 -10.72
N ALA A 46 17.53 -5.48 -9.77
CA ALA A 46 17.83 -5.56 -8.35
C ALA A 46 18.64 -6.82 -8.02
N LYS A 47 19.66 -6.66 -7.18
CA LYS A 47 20.63 -7.72 -6.85
C LYS A 47 20.25 -8.55 -5.63
N ASP A 48 19.39 -8.01 -4.78
CA ASP A 48 18.97 -8.63 -3.54
C ASP A 48 17.53 -8.25 -3.15
N GLU A 49 17.00 -8.92 -2.13
CA GLU A 49 15.64 -8.73 -1.63
C GLU A 49 15.39 -7.28 -1.17
N ASN A 50 16.39 -6.62 -0.60
CA ASN A 50 16.24 -5.26 -0.09
C ASN A 50 16.11 -4.25 -1.24
N GLU A 51 16.94 -4.38 -2.28
CA GLU A 51 16.83 -3.61 -3.51
C GLU A 51 15.48 -3.83 -4.20
N VAL A 52 14.98 -5.08 -4.23
CA VAL A 52 13.63 -5.38 -4.76
C VAL A 52 12.56 -4.67 -3.95
N CYS A 53 12.60 -4.77 -2.61
CA CYS A 53 11.62 -4.13 -1.74
C CYS A 53 11.57 -2.62 -1.95
N GLN A 54 12.75 -2.00 -2.06
CA GLN A 54 12.88 -0.56 -2.30
C GLN A 54 12.32 -0.16 -3.67
N ALA A 55 12.69 -0.89 -4.73
CA ALA A 55 12.20 -0.63 -6.08
C ALA A 55 10.67 -0.70 -6.18
N VAL A 56 10.05 -1.64 -5.46
CA VAL A 56 8.60 -1.80 -5.38
C VAL A 56 7.94 -0.58 -4.73
N VAL A 57 8.34 -0.20 -3.52
CA VAL A 57 7.67 0.91 -2.81
C VAL A 57 7.85 2.25 -3.53
N GLU A 58 9.03 2.50 -4.09
CA GLU A 58 9.28 3.70 -4.89
C GLU A 58 8.52 3.71 -6.22
N GLY A 59 8.38 2.56 -6.87
CA GLY A 59 7.65 2.47 -8.12
C GLY A 59 6.14 2.60 -7.94
N LEU A 60 5.59 2.02 -6.88
CA LEU A 60 4.17 2.14 -6.55
C LEU A 60 3.81 3.52 -6.00
N HIS A 61 4.76 4.26 -5.43
CA HIS A 61 4.56 5.67 -5.07
C HIS A 61 4.50 6.62 -6.28
N HIS A 62 4.67 6.10 -7.51
CA HIS A 62 4.53 6.91 -8.71
C HIS A 62 3.10 7.47 -8.84
N PRO A 63 2.92 8.75 -9.26
CA PRO A 63 1.61 9.41 -9.30
C PRO A 63 0.53 8.66 -10.09
N SER A 64 0.92 7.89 -11.11
CA SER A 64 0.00 7.06 -11.90
C SER A 64 -0.69 5.93 -11.13
N PHE A 65 -0.23 5.59 -9.93
CA PHE A 65 -0.88 4.61 -9.05
C PHE A 65 -1.74 5.26 -7.97
N GLU A 66 -1.67 6.59 -7.82
CA GLU A 66 -2.52 7.37 -6.91
C GLU A 66 -2.43 6.95 -5.42
N PHE A 67 -1.29 6.39 -5.01
CA PHE A 67 -1.01 6.10 -3.61
C PHE A 67 -0.23 7.24 -2.94
N ASP A 68 -0.77 7.78 -1.85
CA ASP A 68 -0.08 8.80 -1.05
C ASP A 68 1.14 8.24 -0.30
N ALA A 69 1.06 6.96 0.11
CA ALA A 69 2.15 6.21 0.73
C ALA A 69 2.01 4.71 0.47
N VAL A 70 3.13 4.00 0.50
CA VAL A 70 3.25 2.55 0.26
C VAL A 70 4.19 1.96 1.30
N GLY A 71 3.79 0.86 1.93
CA GLY A 71 4.63 0.06 2.82
C GLY A 71 4.65 -1.39 2.37
N LEU A 72 5.84 -2.01 2.34
CA LEU A 72 6.01 -3.41 2.01
C LEU A 72 6.41 -4.20 3.26
N TYR A 73 5.58 -5.16 3.63
CA TYR A 73 5.80 -6.04 4.77
C TYR A 73 6.10 -7.45 4.26
N LEU A 74 7.17 -8.06 4.74
CA LEU A 74 7.47 -9.46 4.47
C LEU A 74 7.20 -10.30 5.71
N ALA A 75 6.60 -11.47 5.51
CA ALA A 75 6.44 -12.46 6.57
C ALA A 75 7.82 -12.99 6.99
N GLY A 76 8.06 -13.09 8.29
CA GLY A 76 9.24 -13.77 8.83
C GLY A 76 9.30 -15.25 8.41
N THR A 77 10.50 -15.79 8.25
CA THR A 77 10.73 -17.16 7.77
C THR A 77 10.32 -18.25 8.77
N SER A 78 10.17 -17.90 10.05
CA SER A 78 9.88 -18.84 11.13
C SER A 78 8.65 -18.48 11.97
N THR A 79 8.11 -17.27 11.84
CA THR A 79 6.94 -16.80 12.58
C THR A 79 6.23 -15.77 11.70
N PHE A 80 4.90 -15.82 11.64
CA PHE A 80 4.12 -14.80 10.93
C PHE A 80 4.09 -13.51 11.74
N ASP A 81 5.25 -12.87 11.85
CA ASP A 81 5.44 -11.52 12.37
C ASP A 81 5.84 -10.64 11.17
N PRO A 82 4.89 -9.94 10.54
CA PRO A 82 5.16 -9.13 9.36
C PRO A 82 6.03 -7.93 9.73
N GLN A 83 7.21 -7.85 9.14
CA GLN A 83 8.18 -6.77 9.38
C GLN A 83 8.18 -5.81 8.19
N LEU A 84 8.08 -4.51 8.47
CA LEU A 84 8.22 -3.47 7.44
C LEU A 84 9.63 -3.54 6.85
N ARG A 85 9.73 -3.77 5.55
CA ARG A 85 11.02 -3.86 4.85
C ARG A 85 11.37 -2.59 4.08
N ALA A 86 10.37 -1.92 3.51
CA ALA A 86 10.55 -0.67 2.81
C ALA A 86 9.25 0.15 2.85
N SER A 87 9.38 1.46 2.75
CA SER A 87 8.25 2.37 2.65
C SER A 87 8.59 3.59 1.79
N ALA A 88 7.58 4.13 1.12
CA ALA A 88 7.65 5.41 0.41
C ALA A 88 6.41 6.25 0.75
N GLY A 89 6.58 7.57 0.84
CA GLY A 89 5.56 8.48 1.36
C GLY A 89 5.45 8.46 2.89
N GLN A 90 4.53 9.26 3.43
CA GLN A 90 4.29 9.32 4.87
C GLN A 90 3.19 8.33 5.25
N LEU A 91 3.56 7.27 5.97
CA LEU A 91 2.59 6.32 6.52
C LEU A 91 2.07 6.89 7.85
N ASP A 92 0.75 7.12 7.94
CA ASP A 92 0.09 7.44 9.20
C ASP A 92 -0.02 6.16 10.06
N GLY A 93 1.11 5.75 10.63
CA GLY A 93 1.24 4.61 11.53
C GLY A 93 2.44 4.84 12.42
N GLY A 94 2.17 5.22 13.68
CA GLY A 94 3.19 5.56 14.67
C GLY A 94 4.27 4.49 14.82
N GLU A 95 5.43 4.94 15.31
CA GLU A 95 6.76 4.35 15.54
C GLU A 95 6.93 2.81 15.76
N ASP A 96 5.87 2.02 15.82
CA ASP A 96 5.89 0.56 15.81
C ASP A 96 5.41 0.04 14.45
N GLY A 97 6.34 -0.29 13.55
CA GLY A 97 6.10 -0.82 12.19
C GLY A 97 5.41 -2.19 12.12
N ARG A 98 4.29 -2.36 12.82
CA ARG A 98 3.44 -3.55 12.84
C ARG A 98 2.20 -3.29 11.99
N ALA A 99 2.16 -3.91 10.81
CA ALA A 99 0.92 -4.06 10.06
C ALA A 99 -0.04 -4.95 10.87
N GLN A 100 -1.13 -4.38 11.38
CA GLN A 100 -2.26 -5.17 11.88
C GLN A 100 -3.04 -5.67 10.64
N LEU A 101 -2.91 -6.97 10.34
CA LEU A 101 -3.71 -7.68 9.33
C LEU A 101 -4.97 -8.28 9.96
#